data_AF-A0A350X2X0-F1
#
_entry.id   AF-A0A350X2X0-F1
#
_cell.length_a   1.000
_cell.length_b   1.000
_cell.length_c   1.000
_cell.angle_alpha   90.00
_cell.angle_beta   90.00
_cell.angle_gamma   90.00
#
_symmetry.space_group_name_H-M   'P 1'
#
loop_
_entity.id
_entity.type
_entity.pdbx_description
1 polymer ?
#
loop_
_entity_poly.entity_id
_entity_poly.type
_entity_poly.pdbx_seq_one_letter_code
_entity_poly.pdbx_strand_id
1 'polypeptide(L)'
;MQKQMEILLQQIKYPDHQLFLFENKIIEKVDVLRKSNQMMFYLLFDEPLVGAAFFELYHNFDMTFENIKTIQEASFTIKYQREVSDDKIKEYWPLIIEYLSRKQILIRYLESFSIKVEDHNIQIAVSNNQYVQDIEQHYVELIAATYRRFGFHVNRVMPYLCTNAKSDDDLLTEREQYYATLTPP
;
A
#
# COMPACT_ATOMS: atom_id res chain seq x y z
N MET A 1 -9.42 -19.01 16.04
CA MET A 1 -8.68 -18.13 15.10
C MET A 1 -9.59 -17.05 14.51
N GLN A 2 -10.77 -17.37 13.97
CA GLN A 2 -11.74 -16.37 13.48
C GLN A 2 -12.16 -15.32 14.53
N LYS A 3 -12.43 -15.75 15.77
CA LYS A 3 -12.74 -14.86 16.91
C LYS A 3 -11.67 -13.79 17.20
N GLN A 4 -10.38 -14.06 16.92
CA GLN A 4 -9.32 -13.07 17.13
C GLN A 4 -9.35 -11.98 16.06
N MET A 5 -9.67 -12.35 14.82
CA MET A 5 -9.87 -11.37 13.73
C MET A 5 -11.05 -10.47 14.06
N GLU A 6 -12.20 -11.03 14.47
CA GLU A 6 -13.37 -10.25 14.87
C GLU A 6 -13.06 -9.25 16.00
N ILE A 7 -12.30 -9.67 17.02
CA ILE A 7 -11.87 -8.79 18.11
C ILE A 7 -10.99 -7.65 17.57
N LEU A 8 -10.03 -7.94 16.68
CA LEU A 8 -9.20 -6.90 16.08
C LEU A 8 -10.07 -5.92 15.28
N LEU A 9 -10.97 -6.40 14.43
CA LEU A 9 -11.87 -5.58 13.62
C LEU A 9 -12.75 -4.68 14.49
N GLN A 10 -13.27 -5.20 15.61
CA GLN A 10 -14.00 -4.42 16.60
C GLN A 10 -13.13 -3.35 17.28
N GLN A 11 -11.90 -3.72 17.67
CA GLN A 11 -10.96 -2.79 18.30
C GLN A 11 -10.61 -1.62 17.38
N ILE A 12 -10.37 -1.91 16.10
CA ILE A 12 -10.08 -0.88 15.10
C ILE A 12 -11.34 -0.17 14.59
N LYS A 13 -12.53 -0.56 15.07
CA LYS A 13 -13.83 -0.02 14.62
C LYS A 13 -14.01 -0.15 13.10
N TYR A 14 -13.64 -1.29 12.54
CA TYR A 14 -13.86 -1.58 11.13
C TYR A 14 -15.37 -1.60 10.81
N PRO A 15 -15.83 -1.09 9.65
CA PRO A 15 -17.25 -0.97 9.38
C PRO A 15 -18.01 -2.32 9.38
N ASP A 16 -19.08 -2.40 10.17
CA ASP A 16 -19.85 -3.65 10.35
C ASP A 16 -20.39 -4.21 9.02
N HIS A 17 -20.78 -3.34 8.10
CA HIS A 17 -21.32 -3.73 6.79
C HIS A 17 -20.28 -4.36 5.85
N GLN A 18 -18.98 -4.30 6.19
CA GLN A 18 -17.88 -4.88 5.40
C GLN A 18 -17.22 -6.09 6.08
N LEU A 19 -17.70 -6.52 7.26
CA LEU A 19 -17.09 -7.64 8.00
C LEU A 19 -17.10 -8.96 7.22
N PHE A 20 -18.05 -9.12 6.28
CA PHE A 20 -18.11 -10.29 5.39
C PHE A 20 -16.83 -10.49 4.55
N LEU A 21 -16.05 -9.42 4.30
CA LEU A 21 -14.77 -9.49 3.59
C LEU A 21 -13.69 -10.28 4.36
N PHE A 22 -13.91 -10.54 5.65
CA PHE A 22 -12.96 -11.17 6.57
C PHE A 22 -13.35 -12.59 7.00
N GLU A 23 -14.42 -13.18 6.45
CA GLU A 23 -14.90 -14.52 6.85
C GLU A 23 -13.82 -15.61 6.78
N ASN A 24 -12.94 -15.56 5.78
CA ASN A 24 -11.84 -16.50 5.58
C ASN A 24 -10.47 -15.94 5.97
N LYS A 25 -10.43 -14.85 6.74
CA LYS A 25 -9.20 -14.14 7.12
C LYS A 25 -8.96 -14.31 8.61
N ILE A 26 -7.74 -14.71 8.97
CA ILE A 26 -7.40 -15.02 10.37
C ILE A 26 -6.15 -14.29 10.83
N ILE A 27 -6.03 -14.16 12.15
CA ILE A 27 -4.77 -13.82 12.80
C ILE A 27 -4.07 -15.13 13.12
N GLU A 28 -2.92 -15.39 12.49
CA GLU A 28 -2.12 -16.58 12.73
C GLU A 28 -1.44 -16.50 14.10
N LYS A 29 -0.84 -15.35 14.41
CA LYS A 29 -0.25 -15.06 15.71
C LYS A 29 -0.12 -13.55 15.96
N VAL A 30 0.11 -13.19 17.22
CA VAL A 30 0.46 -11.82 17.64
C VAL A 30 1.70 -11.91 18.52
N ASP A 31 2.77 -11.24 18.10
CA ASP A 31 4.00 -11.15 18.87
C ASP A 31 4.01 -9.84 19.66
N VAL A 32 4.25 -9.94 20.97
CA VAL A 32 4.34 -8.80 21.88
C VAL A 32 5.78 -8.68 22.37
N LEU A 33 6.51 -7.74 21.78
CA LEU A 33 7.90 -7.45 22.12
C LEU A 33 7.94 -6.53 23.35
N ARG A 34 7.80 -7.12 24.53
CA ARG A 34 7.68 -6.38 25.81
C ARG A 34 8.82 -5.41 26.09
N LYS A 35 10.03 -5.66 25.59
CA LYS A 35 11.18 -4.78 25.79
C LYS A 35 11.07 -3.47 25.00
N SER A 36 10.46 -3.51 23.83
CA SER A 36 10.26 -2.35 22.95
C SER A 36 8.82 -1.84 22.95
N ASN A 37 7.92 -2.47 23.71
CA ASN A 37 6.48 -2.20 23.67
C ASN A 37 5.91 -2.22 22.25
N GLN A 38 6.43 -3.12 21.40
CA GLN A 38 5.98 -3.28 20.03
C GLN A 38 5.05 -4.49 19.90
N MET A 39 4.03 -4.35 19.06
CA MET A 39 3.13 -5.43 18.68
C MET A 39 3.23 -5.71 17.19
N MET A 40 3.38 -6.99 16.84
CA MET A 40 3.37 -7.44 15.45
C MET A 40 2.26 -8.46 15.25
N PHE A 41 1.30 -8.14 14.38
CA PHE A 41 0.22 -9.02 14.01
C PHE A 41 0.58 -9.76 12.72
N TYR A 42 0.43 -11.07 12.73
CA TYR A 42 0.66 -11.92 11.55
C TYR A 42 -0.70 -12.38 11.04
N LEU A 43 -1.11 -11.82 9.91
CA LEU A 43 -2.41 -12.06 9.31
C LEU A 43 -2.28 -13.10 8.19
N LEU A 44 -3.25 -14.00 8.08
CA LEU A 44 -3.32 -14.99 6.99
C LEU A 44 -4.64 -14.82 6.24
N PHE A 45 -4.55 -14.40 4.98
CA PHE A 45 -5.69 -14.16 4.10
C PHE A 45 -5.72 -15.18 2.97
N ASP A 46 -6.92 -15.56 2.55
CA ASP A 46 -7.15 -16.39 1.37
C ASP A 46 -6.84 -15.64 0.06
N GLU A 47 -7.23 -14.36 0.02
CA GLU A 47 -6.97 -13.44 -1.09
C GLU A 47 -6.74 -11.99 -0.61
N PRO A 48 -6.07 -11.14 -1.41
CA PRO A 48 -5.99 -9.71 -1.15
C PRO A 48 -7.37 -9.07 -1.07
N LEU A 49 -7.51 -8.11 -0.15
CA LEU A 49 -8.71 -7.28 -0.10
C LEU A 49 -8.81 -6.39 -1.35
N VAL A 50 -9.98 -5.85 -1.61
CA VAL A 50 -10.09 -4.73 -2.56
C VAL A 50 -9.39 -3.51 -1.97
N GLY A 51 -8.78 -2.67 -2.82
CA GLY A 51 -7.92 -1.56 -2.38
C GLY A 51 -8.57 -0.66 -1.33
N ALA A 52 -9.85 -0.31 -1.49
CA ALA A 52 -10.60 0.50 -0.53
C ALA A 52 -10.75 -0.18 0.84
N ALA A 53 -11.11 -1.47 0.86
CA ALA A 53 -11.26 -2.24 2.10
C ALA A 53 -9.92 -2.42 2.82
N PHE A 54 -8.83 -2.63 2.07
CA PHE A 54 -7.48 -2.68 2.62
C PHE A 54 -7.07 -1.33 3.22
N PHE A 55 -7.35 -0.24 2.51
CA PHE A 55 -7.04 1.10 2.97
C PHE A 55 -7.74 1.41 4.30
N GLU A 56 -9.04 1.10 4.41
CA GLU A 56 -9.77 1.23 5.66
C GLU A 56 -9.17 0.39 6.78
N LEU A 57 -8.77 -0.86 6.49
CA LEU A 57 -8.16 -1.77 7.47
C LEU A 57 -6.88 -1.15 8.02
N TYR A 58 -6.01 -0.73 7.11
CA TYR A 58 -4.74 -0.12 7.44
C TYR A 58 -4.90 1.20 8.22
N HIS A 59 -5.75 2.09 7.72
CA HIS A 59 -5.97 3.41 8.32
C HIS A 59 -6.55 3.28 9.74
N ASN A 60 -7.57 2.45 9.90
CA ASN A 60 -8.22 2.22 11.19
C ASN A 60 -7.27 1.53 12.18
N PHE A 61 -6.42 0.62 11.70
CA PHE A 61 -5.40 -0.03 12.51
C PHE A 61 -4.40 1.01 13.06
N ASP A 62 -3.77 1.79 12.19
CA ASP A 62 -2.77 2.79 12.61
C ASP A 62 -3.40 3.81 13.59
N MET A 63 -4.57 4.37 13.24
CA MET A 63 -5.30 5.29 14.12
C MET A 63 -5.62 4.70 15.49
N THR A 64 -5.96 3.42 15.56
CA THR A 64 -6.35 2.78 16.82
C THR A 64 -5.14 2.56 17.71
N PHE A 65 -4.05 2.04 17.17
CA PHE A 65 -2.89 1.68 17.97
C PHE A 65 -1.96 2.85 18.26
N GLU A 66 -1.91 3.90 17.42
CA GLU A 66 -1.20 5.14 17.73
C GLU A 66 -1.76 5.84 18.99
N ASN A 67 -3.04 5.66 19.29
CA ASN A 67 -3.69 6.24 20.46
C ASN A 67 -3.42 5.48 21.77
N ILE A 68 -2.78 4.30 21.72
CA ILE A 68 -2.55 3.46 22.90
C ILE A 68 -1.20 3.80 23.52
N LYS A 69 -1.21 4.61 24.58
CA LYS A 69 0.00 5.12 25.27
C LYS A 69 1.02 4.05 25.73
N THR A 70 0.57 2.82 25.95
CA THR A 70 1.42 1.71 26.41
C THR A 70 2.13 0.97 25.29
N ILE A 71 1.77 1.23 24.03
CA ILE A 71 2.34 0.61 22.84
C ILE A 71 3.18 1.69 22.13
N GLN A 72 4.45 1.39 21.86
CA GLN A 72 5.29 2.30 21.07
C GLN A 72 5.00 2.16 19.58
N GLU A 73 4.74 0.95 19.11
CA GLU A 73 4.43 0.67 17.72
C GLU A 73 3.56 -0.58 17.62
N ALA A 74 2.49 -0.52 16.83
CA ALA A 74 1.81 -1.70 16.35
C ALA A 74 1.96 -1.79 14.84
N SER A 75 2.19 -2.98 14.34
CA SER A 75 2.29 -3.23 12.91
C SER A 75 1.70 -4.59 12.59
N PHE A 76 1.41 -4.81 11.31
CA PHE A 76 0.97 -6.09 10.82
C PHE A 76 1.70 -6.44 9.53
N THR A 77 1.80 -7.74 9.30
CA THR A 77 2.17 -8.32 8.01
C THR A 77 1.07 -9.28 7.56
N ILE A 78 0.87 -9.39 6.26
CA ILE A 78 -0.12 -10.30 5.68
C ILE A 78 0.62 -11.40 4.93
N LYS A 79 0.13 -12.62 5.08
CA LYS A 79 0.48 -13.76 4.23
C LYS A 79 -0.75 -14.16 3.44
N TYR A 80 -0.60 -14.39 2.15
CA TYR A 80 -1.66 -14.94 1.31
C TYR A 80 -1.50 -16.46 1.19
N GLN A 81 -2.61 -17.19 1.24
CA GLN A 81 -2.61 -18.65 1.06
C GLN A 81 -2.30 -19.07 -0.37
N ARG A 82 -2.60 -18.19 -1.33
CA ARG A 82 -2.33 -18.37 -2.75
C ARG A 82 -1.37 -17.30 -3.24
N GLU A 83 -0.65 -17.63 -4.29
CA GLU A 83 0.17 -16.66 -5.00
C GLU A 83 -0.72 -15.57 -5.60
N VAL A 84 -0.31 -14.32 -5.39
CA VAL A 84 -1.03 -13.16 -5.91
C VAL A 84 -0.59 -12.90 -7.34
N SER A 85 -1.55 -12.67 -8.23
CA SER A 85 -1.31 -12.32 -9.63
C SER A 85 -0.72 -10.92 -9.79
N ASP A 86 0.09 -10.72 -10.83
CA ASP A 86 0.67 -9.43 -11.20
C ASP A 86 -0.36 -8.30 -11.36
N ASP A 87 -1.53 -8.59 -11.93
CA ASP A 87 -2.63 -7.61 -12.07
C ASP A 87 -3.10 -7.05 -10.72
N LYS A 88 -3.16 -7.91 -9.70
CA LYS A 88 -3.57 -7.52 -8.35
C LYS A 88 -2.47 -6.72 -7.64
N ILE A 89 -1.20 -7.07 -7.86
CA ILE A 89 -0.06 -6.27 -7.39
C ILE A 89 -0.12 -4.88 -8.02
N LYS A 90 -0.39 -4.81 -9.33
CA LYS A 90 -0.53 -3.55 -10.06
C LYS A 90 -1.67 -2.68 -9.54
N GLU A 91 -2.83 -3.27 -9.25
CA GLU A 91 -4.00 -2.58 -8.69
C GLU A 91 -3.68 -1.86 -7.37
N TYR A 92 -2.74 -2.41 -6.59
CA TYR A 92 -2.33 -1.87 -5.30
C TYR A 92 -1.37 -0.68 -5.39
N TRP A 93 -0.85 -0.33 -6.58
CA TRP A 93 0.11 0.75 -6.74
C TRP A 93 -0.32 2.10 -6.13
N PRO A 94 -1.53 2.62 -6.40
CA PRO A 94 -1.96 3.89 -5.83
C PRO A 94 -1.96 3.86 -4.30
N LEU A 95 -2.36 2.71 -3.72
CA LEU A 95 -2.40 2.52 -2.27
C LEU A 95 -1.01 2.48 -1.64
N ILE A 96 -0.04 1.87 -2.32
CA ILE A 96 1.36 1.85 -1.89
C ILE A 96 1.94 3.26 -1.87
N ILE A 97 1.68 4.06 -2.91
CA ILE A 97 2.17 5.43 -2.96
C ILE A 97 1.46 6.30 -1.93
N GLU A 98 0.15 6.15 -1.75
CA GLU A 98 -0.59 6.89 -0.72
C GLU A 98 -0.01 6.59 0.67
N TYR A 99 0.20 5.31 1.00
CA TYR A 99 0.81 4.88 2.26
C TYR A 99 2.17 5.54 2.49
N LEU A 100 3.05 5.50 1.48
CA LEU A 100 4.38 6.06 1.58
C LEU A 100 4.37 7.59 1.67
N SER A 101 3.43 8.25 1.00
CA SER A 101 3.31 9.71 0.98
C SER A 101 3.01 10.33 2.34
N ARG A 102 2.37 9.57 3.24
CA ARG A 102 2.11 10.00 4.62
C ARG A 102 3.39 10.14 5.43
N LYS A 103 4.45 9.43 5.04
CA LYS A 103 5.77 9.45 5.70
C LYS A 103 6.76 10.35 4.95
N GLN A 104 6.69 10.37 3.62
CA GLN A 104 7.59 11.13 2.76
C GLN A 104 6.79 11.80 1.64
N ILE A 105 6.42 13.07 1.83
CA ILE A 105 5.53 13.79 0.90
C ILE A 105 6.03 13.80 -0.55
N LEU A 106 7.35 13.82 -0.74
CA LEU A 106 7.95 13.86 -2.07
C LEU A 106 7.60 12.63 -2.90
N ILE A 107 7.34 11.46 -2.30
CA ILE A 107 7.03 10.26 -3.08
C ILE A 107 5.71 10.36 -3.86
N ARG A 108 4.86 11.35 -3.58
CA ARG A 108 3.60 11.57 -4.31
C ARG A 108 3.79 11.78 -5.80
N TYR A 109 4.94 12.26 -6.26
CA TYR A 109 5.15 12.40 -7.71
C TYR A 109 5.06 11.03 -8.42
N LEU A 110 5.34 9.92 -7.73
CA LEU A 110 5.22 8.57 -8.29
C LEU A 110 3.76 8.16 -8.61
N GLU A 111 2.75 8.84 -8.04
CA GLU A 111 1.33 8.59 -8.39
C GLU A 111 1.06 8.81 -9.88
N SER A 112 1.84 9.70 -10.50
CA SER A 112 1.72 10.06 -11.91
C SER A 112 2.31 9.02 -12.87
N PHE A 113 3.15 8.11 -12.36
CA PHE A 113 3.87 7.14 -13.18
C PHE A 113 3.05 5.87 -13.38
N SER A 114 3.01 5.42 -14.63
CA SER A 114 2.43 4.12 -14.96
C SER A 114 3.40 3.01 -14.59
N ILE A 115 2.88 1.93 -13.99
CA ILE A 115 3.66 0.73 -13.74
C ILE A 115 3.21 -0.44 -14.61
N LYS A 116 4.16 -1.34 -14.86
CA LYS A 116 3.92 -2.71 -15.34
C LYS A 116 4.38 -3.68 -14.27
N VAL A 117 3.71 -4.82 -14.16
CA VAL A 117 4.11 -5.90 -13.28
C VAL A 117 4.18 -7.17 -14.12
N GLU A 118 5.35 -7.79 -14.14
CA GLU A 118 5.63 -9.02 -14.88
C GLU A 118 6.55 -9.92 -14.04
N ASP A 119 6.12 -11.15 -13.77
CA ASP A 119 6.83 -12.12 -12.93
C ASP A 119 7.20 -11.52 -11.55
N HIS A 120 6.25 -10.82 -10.92
CA HIS A 120 6.42 -10.10 -9.66
C HIS A 120 7.50 -9.02 -9.67
N ASN A 121 7.93 -8.56 -10.85
CA ASN A 121 8.81 -7.40 -11.00
C ASN A 121 7.99 -6.16 -11.31
N ILE A 122 8.18 -5.10 -10.53
CA ILE A 122 7.52 -3.82 -10.73
C ILE A 122 8.42 -2.94 -11.59
N GLN A 123 7.93 -2.59 -12.78
CA GLN A 123 8.60 -1.69 -13.72
C GLN A 123 7.89 -0.33 -13.71
N ILE A 124 8.59 0.71 -13.29
CA ILE A 124 8.06 2.07 -13.20
C ILE A 124 8.49 2.85 -14.44
N ALA A 125 7.54 3.24 -15.29
CA ALA A 125 7.84 4.01 -16.49
C ALA A 125 8.04 5.49 -16.13
N VAL A 126 9.21 6.05 -16.47
CA VAL A 126 9.54 7.45 -16.19
C VAL A 126 9.98 8.19 -17.45
N SER A 127 9.73 9.49 -17.50
CA SER A 127 9.97 10.35 -18.67
C SER A 127 11.39 10.91 -18.76
N ASN A 128 12.15 10.91 -17.66
CA ASN A 128 13.52 11.44 -17.64
C ASN A 128 14.48 10.59 -16.79
N ASN A 129 15.78 10.77 -17.02
CA ASN A 129 16.83 10.02 -16.33
C ASN A 129 17.01 10.42 -14.85
N GLN A 130 16.62 11.64 -14.49
CA GLN A 130 16.71 12.08 -13.10
C GLN A 130 15.79 11.24 -12.21
N TYR A 131 14.55 10.99 -12.65
CA TYR A 131 13.61 10.13 -11.95
C TYR A 131 14.08 8.68 -11.85
N VAL A 132 14.78 8.16 -12.86
CA VAL A 132 15.40 6.83 -12.78
C VAL A 132 16.35 6.78 -11.59
N GLN A 133 17.30 7.72 -11.53
CA GLN A 133 18.32 7.77 -10.48
C GLN A 133 17.69 8.00 -9.10
N ASP A 134 16.73 8.91 -9.00
CA ASP A 134 16.06 9.23 -7.74
C ASP A 134 15.32 8.02 -7.18
N ILE A 135 14.59 7.28 -8.02
CA ILE A 135 13.88 6.06 -7.63
C ILE A 135 14.86 4.96 -7.21
N GLU A 136 15.90 4.71 -8.01
CA GLU A 136 16.90 3.69 -7.71
C GLU A 136 17.60 3.93 -6.37
N GLN A 137 17.93 5.19 -6.06
CA GLN A 137 18.67 5.55 -4.85
C GLN A 137 17.79 5.59 -3.60
N HIS A 138 16.53 6.03 -3.70
CA HIS A 138 15.74 6.39 -2.53
C HIS A 138 14.48 5.55 -2.34
N TYR A 139 13.87 5.04 -3.41
CA TYR A 139 12.49 4.53 -3.35
C TYR A 139 12.35 3.04 -3.66
N VAL A 140 13.31 2.40 -4.34
CA VAL A 140 13.26 0.96 -4.68
C VAL A 140 13.00 0.08 -3.45
N GLU A 141 13.84 0.18 -2.42
CA GLU A 141 13.69 -0.66 -1.22
C GLU A 141 12.44 -0.29 -0.43
N LEU A 142 12.10 1.00 -0.37
CA LEU A 142 10.92 1.49 0.35
C LEU A 142 9.62 0.95 -0.25
N ILE A 143 9.51 0.96 -1.58
CA ILE A 143 8.38 0.40 -2.32
C ILE A 143 8.34 -1.12 -2.10
N ALA A 144 9.45 -1.83 -2.31
CA ALA A 144 9.52 -3.28 -2.15
C ALA A 144 9.19 -3.73 -0.72
N ALA A 145 9.67 -3.02 0.30
CA ALA A 145 9.36 -3.28 1.70
C ALA A 145 7.86 -3.07 2.01
N THR A 146 7.24 -2.06 1.40
CA THR A 146 5.81 -1.78 1.60
C THR A 146 4.93 -2.85 0.97
N TYR A 147 5.24 -3.27 -0.26
CA TYR A 147 4.57 -4.41 -0.89
C TYR A 147 4.70 -5.69 -0.04
N ARG A 148 5.92 -5.98 0.45
CA ARG A 148 6.15 -7.13 1.34
C ARG A 148 5.36 -7.04 2.64
N ARG A 149 5.26 -5.85 3.24
CA ARG A 149 4.42 -5.62 4.44
C ARG A 149 2.94 -5.92 4.14
N PHE A 150 2.47 -5.57 2.95
CA PHE A 150 1.09 -5.84 2.51
C PHE A 150 0.89 -7.29 2.03
N GLY A 151 1.92 -8.12 2.14
CA GLY A 151 1.91 -9.55 1.85
C GLY A 151 2.21 -9.92 0.41
N PHE A 152 2.55 -8.94 -0.43
CA PHE A 152 2.92 -9.20 -1.82
C PHE A 152 4.39 -9.59 -1.92
N HIS A 153 4.65 -10.65 -2.66
CA HIS A 153 6.00 -10.98 -3.09
C HIS A 153 6.37 -10.07 -4.26
N VAL A 154 7.48 -9.33 -4.13
CA VAL A 154 8.04 -8.50 -5.19
C VAL A 154 9.51 -8.88 -5.34
N ASN A 155 9.88 -9.30 -6.54
CA ASN A 155 11.24 -9.72 -6.87
C ASN A 155 12.16 -8.51 -6.99
N ARG A 156 11.71 -7.50 -7.73
CA ARG A 156 12.46 -6.28 -7.99
C ARG A 156 11.54 -5.11 -8.29
N VAL A 157 11.97 -3.92 -7.89
CA VAL A 157 11.41 -2.64 -8.35
C VAL A 157 12.47 -1.99 -9.24
N MET A 158 12.09 -1.62 -10.46
CA MET A 158 13.01 -1.01 -11.43
C MET A 158 12.34 0.15 -12.18
N PRO A 159 12.87 1.37 -12.08
CA PRO A 159 12.47 2.43 -12.99
C PRO A 159 13.11 2.21 -14.37
N TYR A 160 12.40 2.60 -15.43
CA TYR A 160 12.93 2.59 -16.79
C TYR A 160 12.44 3.81 -17.57
N LEU A 161 13.31 4.31 -18.44
CA LEU A 161 12.95 5.37 -19.37
C LEU A 161 11.90 4.88 -20.37
N CYS A 162 10.81 5.62 -20.48
CA CYS A 162 9.77 5.40 -21.48
C CYS A 162 9.40 6.74 -22.12
N THR A 163 9.56 6.85 -23.44
CA THR A 163 9.22 8.07 -24.19
C THR A 163 7.72 8.40 -24.18
N ASN A 164 6.89 7.43 -23.80
CA ASN A 164 5.44 7.57 -23.68
C ASN A 164 4.98 7.73 -22.20
N ALA A 165 5.91 7.80 -21.26
CA ALA A 165 5.57 8.13 -19.87
C ALA A 165 5.15 9.59 -19.79
N LYS A 166 4.14 9.88 -18.96
CA LYS A 166 3.68 11.25 -18.73
C LYS A 166 4.85 12.11 -18.23
N SER A 167 5.08 13.22 -18.91
CA SER A 167 5.97 14.28 -18.45
C SER A 167 5.28 15.17 -17.42
N ASP A 168 6.05 15.98 -16.71
CA ASP A 168 5.48 16.99 -15.80
C ASP A 168 4.51 17.94 -16.54
N ASP A 169 4.80 18.26 -17.80
CA ASP A 169 3.95 19.09 -18.65
C ASP A 169 2.61 18.41 -18.99
N ASP A 170 2.61 17.09 -19.21
CA ASP A 170 1.38 16.32 -19.46
C ASP A 170 0.47 16.32 -18.21
N LEU A 171 1.07 16.23 -17.02
CA LEU A 171 0.35 16.22 -15.75
C LEU A 171 -0.23 17.58 -15.39
N LEU A 172 0.51 18.65 -15.69
CA LEU A 172 0.02 20.02 -15.54
C LEU A 172 -1.14 20.30 -16.51
N THR A 173 -1.01 19.88 -17.77
CA THR A 173 -2.05 20.05 -18.79
C THR A 173 -3.34 19.30 -18.44
N GLU A 174 -3.26 18.06 -17.95
CA GLU A 174 -4.44 17.31 -17.50
C GLU A 174 -5.13 18.00 -16.30
N ARG A 175 -4.37 18.55 -15.35
CA ARG A 175 -4.95 19.28 -14.21
C ARG A 175 -5.66 20.55 -14.67
N GLU A 176 -5.06 21.33 -15.55
CA GLU A 176 -5.66 22.55 -16.10
C GLU A 176 -6.95 22.25 -16.88
N GLN A 177 -6.95 21.19 -17.69
CA GLN A 177 -8.14 20.72 -18.41
C GLN A 177 -9.24 20.28 -17.45
N TYR A 178 -8.90 19.53 -16.40
CA TYR A 178 -9.87 19.11 -15.38
C TYR A 178 -10.53 20.31 -14.68
N TYR A 179 -9.76 21.33 -14.26
CA TYR A 179 -10.34 22.53 -13.65
C TYR A 179 -11.17 23.37 -14.64
N ALA A 180 -10.79 23.38 -15.92
CA ALA A 180 -11.60 24.02 -16.96
C ALA A 180 -12.97 23.33 -17.14
N THR A 181 -13.07 22.01 -16.93
CA THR A 181 -14.35 21.29 -16.99
C THR A 181 -15.24 21.45 -15.76
N LEU A 182 -14.68 21.87 -14.62
CA LEU A 182 -15.41 22.10 -13.37
C LEU A 182 -15.90 23.54 -13.19
N THR A 183 -15.50 24.44 -14.08
CA THR A 183 -15.94 25.84 -14.06
C THR A 183 -17.01 26.01 -15.14
N PRO A 184 -18.31 26.16 -14.80
CA PRO A 184 -19.32 26.39 -15.83
C PRO A 184 -19.14 27.79 -16.44
N PRO A 185 -19.60 28.00 -17.69
CA PRO A 185 -19.51 29.28 -18.40
C PRO A 185 -20.29 30.41 -17.72
#